data_AF-A0AAN8D4D0-F1
#
_entry.id   AF-A0AAN8D4D0-F1
#
_cell.length_a   1.000
_cell.length_b   1.000
_cell.length_c   1.000
_cell.angle_alpha   90.00
_cell.angle_beta   90.00
_cell.angle_gamma   90.00
#
_symmetry.space_group_name_H-M   'P 1'
#
loop_
_entity.id
_entity.type
_entity.pdbx_description
1 polymer ?
#
loop_
_entity_poly.entity_id
_entity_poly.type
_entity_poly.pdbx_seq_one_letter_code
_entity_poly.pdbx_strand_id
1 'polypeptide(L)'
;MLPPNIPVSHRFLLKTENQSIPLCFDVTGDVRLQLLKLHPPSELSVHGELDSVTNGGFRRIVIQLNADLYVDVEVNKITVREGSRMTHHTGQDTITAGSWTIIRRDNDIDVASGDTHLVILIQGKDAQSFLWPVLRQPSSDSAEGILALNLVYEEVTQTPTTKLRIKGQEIDVTRDNAADYSISPPLTLDCWLLSSDSVRLEAFIV
;
A
#
# COMPACT_ATOMS: atom_id res chain seq x y z
N MET A 1 -0.03 -0.18 -37.36
CA MET A 1 0.12 -1.03 -36.15
C MET A 1 0.12 -0.09 -34.96
N LEU A 2 -0.89 -0.17 -34.10
CA LEU A 2 -0.83 0.50 -32.79
C LEU A 2 0.27 -0.21 -31.98
N PRO A 3 1.12 0.51 -31.24
CA PRO A 3 2.10 -0.13 -30.38
C PRO A 3 1.36 -1.05 -29.39
N PRO A 4 1.93 -2.22 -29.05
CA PRO A 4 1.33 -3.07 -28.03
C PRO A 4 1.16 -2.25 -26.75
N ASN A 5 -0.06 -2.25 -26.19
CA ASN A 5 -0.33 -1.58 -24.93
C ASN A 5 0.47 -2.30 -23.85
N ILE A 6 1.62 -1.74 -23.46
CA ILE A 6 2.47 -2.32 -22.43
C ILE A 6 1.68 -2.21 -21.13
N PRO A 7 1.40 -3.33 -20.44
CA PRO A 7 0.70 -3.29 -19.18
C PRO A 7 1.43 -2.38 -18.19
N VAL A 8 0.69 -1.48 -17.53
CA VAL A 8 1.23 -0.63 -16.47
C VAL A 8 1.71 -1.52 -15.34
N SER A 9 2.89 -1.24 -14.78
CA SER A 9 3.45 -1.99 -13.65
C SER A 9 3.79 -1.05 -12.50
N HIS A 10 3.49 -1.48 -11.28
CA HIS A 10 3.74 -0.76 -10.04
C HIS A 10 4.65 -1.58 -9.14
N ARG A 11 5.84 -1.05 -8.87
CA ARG A 11 6.79 -1.69 -7.96
C ARG A 11 6.53 -1.30 -6.52
N PHE A 12 6.34 -2.29 -5.67
CA PHE A 12 6.23 -2.13 -4.22
C PHE A 12 7.55 -2.48 -3.55
N LEU A 13 7.93 -1.67 -2.58
CA LEU A 13 9.05 -1.93 -1.69
C LEU A 13 8.51 -2.46 -0.36
N LEU A 14 9.02 -3.62 0.07
CA LEU A 14 8.76 -4.20 1.37
C LEU A 14 10.04 -4.13 2.21
N LYS A 15 10.02 -3.23 3.20
CA LYS A 15 11.10 -3.14 4.20
C LYS A 15 11.02 -4.35 5.12
N THR A 16 12.10 -5.10 5.17
CA THR A 16 12.24 -6.28 6.02
C THR A 16 13.04 -5.94 7.26
N GLU A 17 12.47 -6.16 8.44
CA GLU A 17 13.17 -5.89 9.69
C GLU A 17 14.41 -6.80 9.84
N ASN A 18 15.51 -6.22 10.32
CA ASN A 18 16.77 -6.91 10.57
C ASN A 18 17.45 -7.56 9.34
N GLN A 19 17.05 -7.18 8.13
CA GLN A 19 17.70 -7.61 6.88
C GLN A 19 18.45 -6.43 6.23
N SER A 20 19.54 -6.75 5.53
CA SER A 20 20.38 -5.74 4.89
C SER A 20 19.78 -5.17 3.60
N ILE A 21 18.93 -5.95 2.92
CA ILE A 21 18.38 -5.63 1.60
C ILE A 21 16.86 -5.85 1.63
N PRO A 22 16.03 -4.85 1.33
CA PRO A 22 14.58 -5.00 1.28
C PRO A 22 14.13 -5.90 0.12
N LEU A 23 12.89 -6.35 0.19
CA LEU A 23 12.24 -7.07 -0.90
C LEU A 23 11.46 -6.08 -1.78
N CYS A 24 11.29 -6.40 -3.06
CA CYS A 24 10.43 -5.66 -3.96
C CYS A 24 9.71 -6.60 -4.94
N PHE A 25 8.50 -6.22 -5.35
CA PHE A 25 7.70 -6.99 -6.29
C PHE A 25 6.85 -6.06 -7.14
N ASP A 26 6.48 -6.54 -8.33
CA ASP A 26 5.75 -5.77 -9.32
C ASP A 26 4.27 -6.20 -9.37
N VAL A 27 3.37 -5.23 -9.42
CA VAL A 27 1.93 -5.43 -9.63
C VAL A 27 1.55 -4.85 -10.97
N THR A 28 0.98 -5.67 -11.86
CA THR A 28 0.64 -5.24 -13.21
C THR A 28 -0.86 -4.96 -13.35
N GLY A 29 -1.20 -3.87 -14.04
CA GLY A 29 -2.56 -3.46 -14.37
C GLY A 29 -3.18 -2.47 -13.39
N ASP A 30 -4.38 -2.02 -13.75
CA ASP A 30 -5.27 -1.15 -12.96
C ASP A 30 -6.08 -1.99 -11.96
N VAL A 31 -5.37 -2.68 -11.06
CA VAL A 31 -5.99 -3.58 -10.08
C VAL A 31 -6.35 -2.85 -8.79
N ARG A 32 -7.42 -3.36 -8.15
CA ARG A 32 -7.77 -2.97 -6.78
C ARG A 32 -7.15 -3.97 -5.81
N LEU A 33 -6.47 -3.44 -4.80
CA LEU A 33 -5.71 -4.21 -3.82
C LEU A 33 -6.32 -4.03 -2.41
N GLN A 34 -6.38 -5.11 -1.64
CA GLN A 34 -6.59 -5.10 -0.20
C GLN A 34 -5.28 -4.70 0.48
N LEU A 35 -5.24 -3.46 0.95
CA LEU A 35 -4.07 -2.86 1.57
C LEU A 35 -3.95 -3.25 3.04
N LEU A 36 -5.08 -3.23 3.75
CA LEU A 36 -5.15 -3.60 5.17
C LEU A 36 -6.54 -4.14 5.47
N LYS A 37 -6.60 -5.19 6.29
CA LYS A 37 -7.81 -5.67 6.94
C LYS A 37 -7.50 -5.96 8.40
N LEU A 38 -8.29 -5.38 9.28
CA LEU A 38 -8.25 -5.64 10.72
C LEU A 38 -9.55 -6.36 11.10
N HIS A 39 -9.41 -7.44 11.86
CA HIS A 39 -10.54 -8.18 12.42
C HIS A 39 -11.02 -7.53 13.74
N PRO A 40 -12.20 -7.93 14.26
CA PRO A 40 -12.71 -7.39 15.52
C PRO A 40 -11.68 -7.43 16.68
N PRO A 41 -11.67 -6.42 17.56
CA PRO A 41 -12.70 -5.38 17.73
C PRO A 41 -12.52 -4.12 16.86
N SER A 42 -11.39 -3.96 16.18
CA SER A 42 -11.03 -2.75 15.41
C SER A 42 -11.39 -2.86 13.93
N GLU A 43 -12.53 -3.50 13.61
CA GLU A 43 -12.94 -3.86 12.25
C GLU A 43 -12.69 -2.72 11.26
N LEU A 44 -11.81 -2.97 10.30
CA LEU A 44 -11.35 -2.00 9.31
C LEU A 44 -11.01 -2.75 8.03
N SER A 45 -11.43 -2.23 6.88
CA SER A 45 -10.93 -2.69 5.59
C SER A 45 -10.46 -1.52 4.74
N VAL A 46 -9.26 -1.62 4.18
CA VAL A 46 -8.63 -0.59 3.35
C VAL A 46 -8.31 -1.20 2.00
N HIS A 47 -8.84 -0.59 0.95
CA HIS A 47 -8.62 -0.99 -0.42
C HIS A 47 -8.05 0.16 -1.23
N GLY A 48 -7.02 -0.10 -2.02
CA GLY A 48 -6.40 0.88 -2.91
C GLY A 48 -6.66 0.51 -4.36
N GLU A 49 -6.96 1.51 -5.18
CA GLU A 49 -7.02 1.37 -6.62
C GLU A 49 -5.79 2.01 -7.25
N LEU A 50 -5.01 1.22 -7.98
CA LEU A 50 -3.80 1.70 -8.65
C LEU A 50 -4.12 2.69 -9.77
N ASP A 51 -3.22 3.65 -9.97
CA ASP A 51 -3.29 4.57 -11.10
C ASP A 51 -2.80 3.91 -12.40
N SER A 52 -2.89 4.63 -13.52
CA SER A 52 -2.46 4.13 -14.83
C SER A 52 -1.02 4.54 -15.19
N VAL A 53 -0.21 4.95 -14.21
CA VAL A 53 1.16 5.44 -14.41
C VAL A 53 2.15 4.41 -13.88
N THR A 54 3.11 4.02 -14.73
CA THR A 54 4.14 3.04 -14.33
C THR A 54 4.93 3.55 -13.13
N ASN A 55 5.01 2.72 -12.09
CA ASN A 55 5.59 3.07 -10.79
C ASN A 55 4.98 4.37 -10.22
N GLY A 56 3.69 4.62 -10.48
CA GLY A 56 2.85 5.54 -9.73
C GLY A 56 2.37 4.89 -8.43
N GLY A 57 1.23 5.29 -7.93
CA GLY A 57 0.64 4.72 -6.72
C GLY A 57 -0.86 4.56 -6.83
N PHE A 58 -1.57 4.93 -5.77
CA PHE A 58 -3.02 4.77 -5.72
C PHE A 58 -3.71 6.05 -6.17
N ARG A 59 -4.61 5.95 -7.15
CA ARG A 59 -5.50 7.06 -7.52
C ARG A 59 -6.60 7.29 -6.49
N ARG A 60 -6.98 6.23 -5.78
CA ARG A 60 -8.09 6.20 -4.83
C ARG A 60 -7.83 5.18 -3.74
N ILE A 61 -8.15 5.52 -2.50
CA ILE A 61 -8.12 4.62 -1.36
C ILE A 61 -9.48 4.66 -0.65
N VAL A 62 -10.12 3.51 -0.52
CA VAL A 62 -11.40 3.36 0.17
C VAL A 62 -11.16 2.67 1.51
N ILE A 63 -11.59 3.33 2.58
CA ILE A 63 -11.48 2.87 3.95
C ILE A 63 -12.90 2.58 4.45
N GLN A 64 -13.20 1.32 4.70
CA GLN A 64 -14.44 0.87 5.32
C GLN A 64 -14.22 0.78 6.84
N LEU A 65 -14.90 1.64 7.59
CA LEU A 65 -14.78 1.74 9.04
C LEU A 65 -15.81 0.87 9.78
N ASN A 66 -16.93 0.55 9.12
CA ASN A 66 -17.92 -0.46 9.51
C ASN A 66 -18.85 -0.73 8.29
N ALA A 67 -19.96 -1.46 8.50
CA ALA A 67 -20.90 -1.83 7.43
C ALA A 67 -21.47 -0.62 6.64
N ASP A 68 -21.72 0.51 7.32
CA ASP A 68 -22.42 1.66 6.76
C ASP A 68 -21.56 2.93 6.67
N LEU A 69 -20.30 2.89 7.13
CA LEU A 69 -19.40 4.03 7.18
C LEU A 69 -18.15 3.80 6.33
N TYR A 70 -17.99 4.63 5.30
CA TYR A 70 -16.90 4.58 4.34
C TYR A 70 -16.24 5.94 4.20
N VAL A 71 -14.92 5.95 4.05
CA VAL A 71 -14.12 7.11 3.70
C VAL A 71 -13.45 6.83 2.38
N ASP A 72 -13.72 7.66 1.40
CA ASP A 72 -13.15 7.59 0.06
C ASP A 72 -12.14 8.73 -0.11
N VAL A 73 -10.88 8.36 -0.28
CA VAL A 73 -9.74 9.27 -0.34
C VAL A 73 -9.26 9.33 -1.78
N GLU A 74 -9.35 10.51 -2.38
CA GLU A 74 -8.69 10.90 -3.61
C GLU A 74 -7.69 12.02 -3.28
N VAL A 75 -6.69 12.26 -4.14
CA VAL A 75 -5.64 13.28 -3.91
C VAL A 75 -6.22 14.64 -3.48
N ASN A 76 -7.28 15.09 -4.15
CA ASN A 76 -7.85 16.43 -3.97
C ASN A 76 -9.12 16.47 -3.11
N LYS A 77 -9.64 15.31 -2.68
CA LYS A 77 -10.97 15.22 -2.08
C LYS A 77 -11.08 14.01 -1.16
N ILE A 78 -11.64 14.21 0.01
CA ILE A 78 -12.12 13.14 0.89
C ILE A 78 -13.65 13.16 0.84
N THR A 79 -14.25 11.99 0.65
CA THR A 79 -15.70 11.81 0.74
C THR A 79 -16.01 10.86 1.88
N VAL A 80 -16.84 11.30 2.84
CA VAL A 80 -17.34 10.44 3.90
C VAL A 80 -18.77 10.05 3.58
N ARG A 81 -19.06 8.75 3.59
CA ARG A 81 -20.38 8.20 3.40
C ARG A 81 -20.80 7.45 4.65
N GLU A 82 -21.91 7.87 5.24
CA GLU A 82 -22.51 7.29 6.44
C GLU A 82 -23.98 6.96 6.16
N GLY A 83 -24.28 5.68 5.92
CA GLY A 83 -25.56 5.24 5.41
C GLY A 83 -25.88 5.91 4.06
N SER A 84 -26.94 6.72 4.03
CA SER A 84 -27.34 7.52 2.86
C SER A 84 -26.73 8.93 2.82
N ARG A 85 -26.06 9.37 3.90
CA ARG A 85 -25.46 10.71 3.98
C ARG A 85 -24.09 10.69 3.33
N MET A 86 -23.79 11.72 2.54
CA MET A 86 -22.49 11.90 1.89
C MET A 86 -22.00 13.33 2.13
N THR A 87 -20.75 13.48 2.57
CA THR A 87 -20.08 14.77 2.76
C THR A 87 -18.75 14.78 2.01
N HIS A 88 -18.38 15.95 1.48
CA HIS A 88 -17.14 16.15 0.72
C HIS A 88 -16.25 17.19 1.41
N HIS A 89 -14.95 16.91 1.43
CA HIS A 89 -13.93 17.73 2.07
C HIS A 89 -12.78 17.94 1.09
N THR A 90 -12.43 19.19 0.81
CA THR A 90 -11.40 19.58 -0.18
C THR A 90 -10.34 20.51 0.40
N GLY A 91 -10.43 20.86 1.69
CA GLY A 91 -9.45 21.68 2.39
C GLY A 91 -8.56 20.86 3.32
N GLN A 92 -7.79 21.57 4.15
CA GLN A 92 -7.22 21.00 5.35
C GLN A 92 -8.32 20.94 6.40
N ASP A 93 -8.75 19.74 6.74
CA ASP A 93 -9.93 19.50 7.56
C ASP A 93 -9.64 18.41 8.59
N THR A 94 -10.24 18.54 9.77
CA THR A 94 -10.38 17.45 10.74
C THR A 94 -11.80 16.92 10.65
N ILE A 95 -11.92 15.64 10.30
CA ILE A 95 -13.18 14.95 10.04
C ILE A 95 -13.33 13.84 11.07
N THR A 96 -14.47 13.81 11.76
CA THR A 96 -14.82 12.71 12.67
C THR A 96 -15.84 11.81 11.99
N ALA A 97 -15.55 10.51 11.93
CA ALA A 97 -16.37 9.49 11.31
C ALA A 97 -16.48 8.31 12.28
N GLY A 98 -17.57 8.23 13.06
CA GLY A 98 -17.67 7.29 14.18
C GLY A 98 -16.58 7.55 15.22
N SER A 99 -15.82 6.51 15.59
CA SER A 99 -14.64 6.62 16.48
C SER A 99 -13.35 7.03 15.75
N TRP A 100 -13.41 7.25 14.45
CA TRP A 100 -12.24 7.56 13.63
C TRP A 100 -12.06 9.06 13.45
N THR A 101 -10.80 9.48 13.53
CA THR A 101 -10.37 10.83 13.20
C THR A 101 -9.59 10.77 11.90
N ILE A 102 -10.00 11.59 10.93
CA ILE A 102 -9.30 11.79 9.67
C ILE A 102 -8.83 13.25 9.60
N ILE A 103 -7.52 13.47 9.46
CA ILE A 103 -6.95 14.81 9.38
C ILE A 103 -6.26 14.94 8.03
N ARG A 104 -6.81 15.80 7.16
CA ARG A 104 -6.19 16.12 5.88
C ARG A 104 -5.25 17.32 6.04
N ARG A 105 -4.03 17.15 5.56
CA ARG A 105 -3.03 18.21 5.39
C ARG A 105 -2.63 18.30 3.93
N ASP A 106 -1.71 19.19 3.61
CA ASP A 106 -1.30 19.44 2.22
C ASP A 106 -0.61 18.24 1.59
N ASN A 107 0.18 17.48 2.37
CA ASN A 107 1.03 16.40 1.87
C ASN A 107 0.64 15.02 2.40
N ASP A 108 -0.35 14.93 3.29
CA ASP A 108 -0.74 13.70 3.94
C ASP A 108 -2.17 13.73 4.45
N ILE A 109 -2.71 12.54 4.68
CA ILE A 109 -3.97 12.31 5.38
C ILE A 109 -3.68 11.33 6.52
N ASP A 110 -3.81 11.78 7.76
CA ASP A 110 -3.79 10.92 8.95
C ASP A 110 -5.17 10.28 9.15
N VAL A 111 -5.20 8.97 9.39
CA VAL A 111 -6.41 8.21 9.72
C VAL A 111 -6.12 7.39 10.98
N ALA A 112 -6.82 7.69 12.07
CA ALA A 112 -6.56 7.09 13.36
C ALA A 112 -7.83 6.76 14.17
N SER A 113 -7.78 5.65 14.91
CA SER A 113 -8.74 5.29 15.95
C SER A 113 -8.12 4.28 16.91
N GLY A 114 -8.21 4.55 18.22
CA GLY A 114 -7.53 3.73 19.23
C GLY A 114 -6.04 3.61 18.93
N ASP A 115 -5.56 2.37 18.80
CA ASP A 115 -4.16 2.04 18.50
C ASP A 115 -3.87 1.90 16.98
N THR A 116 -4.88 2.08 16.13
CA THR A 116 -4.69 2.01 14.68
C THR A 116 -4.32 3.38 14.14
N HIS A 117 -3.20 3.45 13.42
CA HIS A 117 -2.73 4.67 12.77
C HIS A 117 -2.21 4.39 11.36
N LEU A 118 -2.99 4.85 10.38
CA LEU A 118 -2.67 4.82 8.96
C LEU A 118 -2.39 6.24 8.48
N VAL A 119 -1.31 6.43 7.74
CA VAL A 119 -0.97 7.70 7.09
C VAL A 119 -1.00 7.51 5.60
N ILE A 120 -1.78 8.30 4.88
CA ILE A 120 -1.80 8.29 3.42
C ILE A 120 -1.00 9.49 2.95
N LEU A 121 0.20 9.26 2.42
CA LEU A 121 1.04 10.31 1.86
C LEU A 121 0.55 10.71 0.48
N ILE A 122 0.59 11.99 0.17
CA ILE A 122 0.36 12.53 -1.16
C ILE A 122 1.74 12.71 -1.80
N GLN A 123 2.08 11.85 -2.75
CA GLN A 123 3.36 11.85 -3.44
C GLN A 123 3.22 12.45 -4.83
N GLY A 124 4.32 12.96 -5.37
CA GLY A 124 4.38 13.54 -6.71
C GLY A 124 5.42 12.86 -7.58
N LYS A 125 5.05 12.52 -8.82
CA LYS A 125 5.95 11.99 -9.84
C LYS A 125 5.47 12.46 -11.22
N ASP A 126 6.39 12.93 -12.06
CA ASP A 126 6.09 13.33 -13.45
C ASP A 126 4.89 14.30 -13.57
N ALA A 127 4.82 15.27 -12.65
CA ALA A 127 3.74 16.26 -12.51
C ALA A 127 2.35 15.67 -12.16
N GLN A 128 2.26 14.39 -11.81
CA GLN A 128 1.06 13.75 -11.28
C GLN A 128 1.22 13.41 -9.81
N SER A 129 0.15 13.63 -9.05
CA SER A 129 0.10 13.24 -7.65
C SER A 129 -0.67 11.94 -7.49
N PHE A 130 -0.24 11.12 -6.54
CA PHE A 130 -0.88 9.86 -6.18
C PHE A 130 -0.81 9.64 -4.67
N LEU A 131 -1.61 8.70 -4.19
CA LEU A 131 -1.68 8.33 -2.78
C LEU A 131 -0.74 7.17 -2.50
N TRP A 132 -0.03 7.24 -1.37
CA TRP A 132 0.82 6.16 -0.88
C TRP A 132 0.52 5.87 0.61
N PRO A 133 -0.20 4.78 0.92
CA PRO A 133 -0.55 4.45 2.29
C PRO A 133 0.64 3.85 3.03
N VAL A 134 0.83 4.30 4.26
CA VAL A 134 1.86 3.85 5.20
C VAL A 134 1.19 3.53 6.51
N LEU A 135 1.28 2.27 6.90
CA LEU A 135 0.74 1.82 8.17
C LEU A 135 1.79 2.08 9.25
N ARG A 136 1.53 3.08 10.11
CA ARG A 136 2.45 3.48 11.19
C ARG A 136 2.27 2.61 12.41
N GLN A 137 1.02 2.24 12.68
CA GLN A 137 0.68 1.33 13.75
C GLN A 137 -0.32 0.30 13.24
N PRO A 138 0.15 -0.95 13.14
CA PRO A 138 -0.65 -2.14 13.40
C PRO A 138 0.18 -3.11 14.29
N SER A 139 -0.15 -3.32 15.56
CA SER A 139 0.64 -4.28 16.38
C SER A 139 -0.05 -5.64 16.55
N SER A 140 -1.20 -5.86 15.92
CA SER A 140 -1.91 -7.13 16.08
C SER A 140 -1.44 -8.15 15.04
N ASP A 141 -1.17 -9.37 15.49
CA ASP A 141 -0.94 -10.55 14.63
C ASP A 141 -2.13 -10.84 13.67
N SER A 142 -3.29 -10.21 13.90
CA SER A 142 -4.50 -10.33 13.07
C SER A 142 -4.57 -9.35 11.89
N ALA A 143 -3.58 -8.49 11.67
CA ALA A 143 -3.59 -7.59 10.52
C ALA A 143 -3.25 -8.35 9.23
N GLU A 144 -4.09 -8.20 8.21
CA GLU A 144 -3.91 -8.80 6.89
C GLU A 144 -3.79 -7.73 5.80
N GLY A 145 -3.22 -8.07 4.64
CA GLY A 145 -3.08 -7.16 3.49
C GLY A 145 -1.65 -6.73 3.22
N ILE A 146 -1.44 -6.02 2.11
CA ILE A 146 -0.11 -5.63 1.62
C ILE A 146 0.67 -4.81 2.65
N LEU A 147 0.00 -3.89 3.36
CA LEU A 147 0.64 -3.04 4.36
C LEU A 147 1.01 -3.79 5.66
N ALA A 148 0.43 -4.97 5.87
CA ALA A 148 0.71 -5.85 7.01
C ALA A 148 1.62 -7.03 6.62
N LEU A 149 2.13 -7.08 5.39
CA LEU A 149 3.08 -8.10 4.99
C LEU A 149 4.35 -7.97 5.83
N ASN A 150 4.69 -9.04 6.54
CA ASN A 150 5.98 -9.17 7.19
C ASN A 150 6.64 -10.46 6.69
N LEU A 151 7.72 -10.29 5.93
CA LEU A 151 8.49 -11.39 5.35
C LEU A 151 9.91 -11.33 5.89
N VAL A 152 10.37 -12.47 6.39
CA VAL A 152 11.76 -12.71 6.78
C VAL A 152 12.34 -13.72 5.82
N TYR A 153 13.59 -13.50 5.42
CA TYR A 153 14.29 -14.36 4.48
C TYR A 153 15.67 -14.76 4.97
N GLU A 154 16.15 -15.89 4.46
CA GLU A 154 17.55 -16.32 4.55
C GLU A 154 18.15 -16.35 3.15
N GLU A 155 19.36 -15.83 2.97
CA GLU A 155 20.07 -15.95 1.69
C GLU A 155 20.58 -17.38 1.53
N VAL A 156 20.09 -18.08 0.50
CA VAL A 156 20.56 -19.40 0.11
C VAL A 156 21.39 -19.22 -1.15
N THR A 157 22.66 -18.87 -0.97
CA THR A 157 23.57 -18.62 -2.10
C THR A 157 23.82 -19.92 -2.86
N GLN A 158 23.20 -20.06 -4.03
CA GLN A 158 23.50 -21.11 -5.02
C GLN A 158 24.00 -20.41 -6.29
N THR A 159 25.11 -20.86 -6.88
CA THR A 159 25.53 -20.36 -8.18
C THR A 159 24.88 -21.22 -9.28
N PRO A 160 24.26 -20.62 -10.33
CA PRO A 160 24.39 -19.22 -10.77
C PRO A 160 23.24 -18.26 -10.34
N THR A 161 22.18 -18.71 -9.67
CA THR A 161 21.03 -17.86 -9.28
C THR A 161 20.94 -17.62 -7.78
N THR A 162 20.81 -16.35 -7.38
CA THR A 162 20.55 -16.04 -5.96
C THR A 162 19.15 -16.52 -5.59
N LYS A 163 19.05 -17.29 -4.51
CA LYS A 163 17.79 -17.71 -3.93
C LYS A 163 17.64 -17.17 -2.52
N LEU A 164 16.40 -16.82 -2.17
CA LEU A 164 16.02 -16.54 -0.80
C LEU A 164 15.14 -17.66 -0.29
N ARG A 165 15.30 -18.05 0.98
CA ARG A 165 14.35 -18.91 1.66
C ARG A 165 13.39 -18.04 2.47
N ILE A 166 12.12 -18.03 2.06
CA ILE A 166 11.03 -17.28 2.71
C ILE A 166 9.98 -18.29 3.16
N LYS A 167 9.63 -18.30 4.45
CA LYS A 167 8.64 -19.24 5.02
C LYS A 167 8.93 -20.72 4.65
N GLY A 168 10.20 -21.09 4.57
CA GLY A 168 10.65 -22.45 4.23
C GLY A 168 10.67 -22.78 2.73
N GLN A 169 10.24 -21.87 1.86
CA GLN A 169 10.28 -22.04 0.41
C GLN A 169 11.48 -21.29 -0.20
N GLU A 170 12.24 -21.97 -1.07
CA GLU A 170 13.30 -21.32 -1.85
C GLU A 170 12.71 -20.63 -3.09
N ILE A 171 13.02 -19.36 -3.25
CA ILE A 171 12.51 -18.48 -4.31
C ILE A 171 13.71 -17.87 -5.04
N ASP A 172 13.72 -17.98 -6.37
CA ASP A 172 14.70 -17.29 -7.20
C ASP A 172 14.45 -15.77 -7.15
N VAL A 173 15.52 -15.00 -6.97
CA VAL A 173 15.47 -13.54 -6.92
C VAL A 173 16.53 -12.92 -7.82
N THR A 174 16.29 -11.68 -8.23
CA THR A 174 17.27 -10.85 -8.94
C THR A 174 17.52 -9.56 -8.17
N ARG A 175 18.70 -8.95 -8.33
CA ARG A 175 18.94 -7.60 -7.85
C ARG A 175 18.21 -6.59 -8.73
N ASP A 176 17.52 -5.66 -8.11
CA ASP A 176 16.89 -4.52 -8.77
C ASP A 176 16.79 -3.34 -7.77
N ASN A 177 16.02 -2.31 -8.09
CA ASN A 177 15.75 -1.17 -7.22
C ASN A 177 14.27 -0.79 -7.19
N ALA A 178 13.85 -0.12 -6.12
CA ALA A 178 12.49 0.41 -5.94
C ALA A 178 12.52 1.75 -5.19
N ALA A 179 11.56 2.62 -5.48
CA ALA A 179 11.38 3.88 -4.78
C ALA A 179 10.62 3.66 -3.47
N ASP A 180 11.15 4.21 -2.38
CA ASP A 180 10.50 4.26 -1.08
C ASP A 180 9.61 5.50 -0.97
N TYR A 181 8.35 5.34 -1.37
CA TYR A 181 7.33 6.38 -1.24
C TYR A 181 6.78 6.55 0.18
N SER A 182 7.29 5.81 1.19
CA SER A 182 6.92 6.01 2.60
C SER A 182 7.58 7.23 3.25
N ILE A 183 8.46 7.91 2.51
CA ILE A 183 9.18 9.12 2.89
C ILE A 183 9.08 10.16 1.76
N SER A 184 9.26 11.43 2.10
CA SER A 184 9.25 12.54 1.13
C SER A 184 10.48 13.43 1.34
N PRO A 185 11.33 13.65 0.31
CA PRO A 185 11.25 13.05 -1.03
C PRO A 185 11.52 11.53 -1.01
N PRO A 186 10.98 10.76 -1.97
CA PRO A 186 11.22 9.31 -2.06
C PRO A 186 12.69 8.97 -2.31
N LEU A 187 13.17 7.87 -1.73
CA LEU A 187 14.52 7.35 -1.95
C LEU A 187 14.48 6.05 -2.74
N THR A 188 15.33 5.92 -3.77
CA THR A 188 15.51 4.64 -4.46
C THR A 188 16.46 3.75 -3.65
N LEU A 189 16.03 2.53 -3.35
CA LEU A 189 16.81 1.53 -2.63
C LEU A 189 17.02 0.29 -3.50
N ASP A 190 18.19 -0.33 -3.38
CA ASP A 190 18.41 -1.67 -3.93
C ASP A 190 17.51 -2.67 -3.21
N CYS A 191 16.97 -3.64 -3.95
CA CYS A 191 16.10 -4.68 -3.42
C CYS A 191 16.33 -6.03 -4.09
N TRP A 192 15.85 -7.08 -3.43
CA TRP A 192 15.63 -8.36 -4.06
C TRP A 192 14.27 -8.33 -4.77
N LEU A 193 14.28 -8.44 -6.09
CA LEU A 193 13.07 -8.56 -6.89
C LEU A 193 12.58 -10.01 -6.87
N LEU A 194 11.33 -10.17 -6.47
CA LEU A 194 10.59 -11.45 -6.45
C LEU A 194 9.35 -11.33 -7.33
N SER A 195 8.89 -12.48 -7.83
CA SER A 195 7.58 -12.59 -8.47
C SER A 195 6.46 -12.19 -7.48
N SER A 196 5.42 -11.55 -7.99
CA SER A 196 4.20 -11.26 -7.23
C SER A 196 3.53 -12.53 -6.68
N ASP A 197 3.65 -13.66 -7.37
CA ASP A 197 3.13 -14.96 -6.91
C ASP A 197 3.82 -15.41 -5.60
N SER A 198 5.10 -15.07 -5.42
CA SER A 198 5.88 -15.45 -4.23
C SER A 198 5.43 -14.73 -2.96
N VAL A 199 4.77 -13.58 -3.10
CA VAL A 199 4.15 -12.84 -1.98
C VAL A 199 2.67 -13.15 -1.82
N ARG A 200 2.14 -14.08 -2.64
CA ARG A 200 0.71 -14.41 -2.74
C ARG A 200 -0.14 -13.18 -3.02
N LEU A 201 0.32 -12.32 -3.92
CA LEU A 201 -0.36 -11.06 -4.24
C LEU A 201 -1.80 -11.28 -4.70
N GLU A 202 -2.08 -12.39 -5.38
CA GLU A 202 -3.41 -12.79 -5.82
C GLU A 202 -4.42 -12.90 -4.67
N ALA A 203 -3.95 -13.17 -3.44
CA ALA A 203 -4.82 -13.18 -2.26
C ALA A 203 -5.29 -11.77 -1.85
N PHE A 204 -4.68 -10.72 -2.38
CA PHE A 204 -4.97 -9.33 -2.07
C PHE A 204 -5.64 -8.57 -3.21
N ILE A 205 -5.79 -9.15 -4.40
CA ILE A 205 -6.55 -8.52 -5.49
C ILE A 205 -8.05 -8.70 -5.18
N VAL A 206 -8.83 -7.61 -5.21
CA VAL A 206 -10.25 -7.57 -4.80
C VAL A 206 -11.19 -6.96 -5.83
#